data_AF-A0A1I3TMI4-F1
#
_entry.id   AF-A0A1I3TMI4-F1
#
_cell.length_a   1.000
_cell.length_b   1.000
_cell.length_c   1.000
_cell.angle_alpha   90.00
_cell.angle_beta   90.00
_cell.angle_gamma   90.00
#
_symmetry.space_group_name_H-M   'P 1'
#
loop_
_entity.id
_entity.type
_entity.pdbx_description
1 polymer ?
#
loop_
_entity_poly.entity_id
_entity_poly.type
_entity_poly.pdbx_seq_one_letter_code
_entity_poly.pdbx_strand_id
1 'polypeptide(L)'
;MAEKFTDDDARDLQPVVQLRPKGNGNLKTARPWQPGQSGNPAGRRPGSRNKLSEDFLQGLHRTWQKHGDRALEAMAIDDPSNFCRLVAGLMPRQIDLSVGVDAAQFVTTFREAVELLGNEPPRKRAKVIEAEVIDADDQ
;
A
#
# COMPACT_ATOMS: atom_id res chain seq x y z
N MET A 1 -13.29 44.66 25.33
CA MET A 1 -14.04 44.53 24.07
C MET A 1 -14.15 43.04 23.78
N ALA A 2 -15.34 42.46 23.97
CA ALA A 2 -15.63 41.06 23.65
C ALA A 2 -16.69 41.08 22.55
N GLU A 3 -16.30 40.74 21.33
CA GLU A 3 -17.23 40.57 20.21
C GLU A 3 -18.05 39.31 20.44
N LYS A 4 -19.36 39.49 20.44
CA LYS A 4 -20.35 38.44 20.62
C LYS A 4 -20.40 37.61 19.34
N PHE A 5 -19.97 36.35 19.44
CA PHE A 5 -20.33 35.32 18.48
C PHE A 5 -21.85 35.19 18.48
N THR A 6 -22.49 35.57 17.39
CA THR A 6 -23.92 35.42 17.16
C THR A 6 -24.28 33.95 17.03
N ASP A 7 -25.15 33.46 17.92
CA ASP A 7 -25.71 32.10 18.02
C ASP A 7 -26.61 31.67 16.83
N ASP A 8 -26.51 32.31 15.65
CA ASP A 8 -27.49 32.13 14.57
C ASP A 8 -27.10 31.11 13.48
N ASP A 9 -25.87 30.59 13.49
CA ASP A 9 -25.38 29.59 12.51
C ASP A 9 -25.63 28.12 12.92
N ALA A 10 -26.32 27.87 14.04
CA ALA A 10 -26.48 26.53 14.59
C ALA A 10 -27.69 25.72 14.03
N ARG A 11 -28.39 26.21 13.00
CA ARG A 11 -29.67 25.60 12.54
C ARG A 11 -29.58 24.62 11.38
N ASP A 12 -28.40 24.36 10.81
CA ASP A 12 -28.28 23.49 9.62
C ASP A 12 -27.70 22.09 9.89
N LEU A 13 -27.53 21.69 11.15
CA LEU A 13 -27.21 20.30 11.49
C LEU A 13 -28.49 19.46 11.58
N GLN A 14 -29.05 19.11 10.42
CA GLN A 14 -30.06 18.06 10.36
C GLN A 14 -29.45 16.71 10.76
N PRO A 15 -30.02 15.96 11.73
CA PRO A 15 -29.68 14.57 11.90
C PRO A 15 -30.40 13.74 10.82
N VAL A 16 -29.83 13.63 9.62
CA VAL A 16 -30.29 12.64 8.63
C VAL A 16 -29.74 11.27 9.02
N VAL A 17 -30.23 10.72 10.12
CA VAL A 17 -30.23 9.27 10.37
C VAL A 17 -31.64 8.79 10.12
N GLN A 18 -32.00 8.67 8.84
CA GLN A 18 -33.19 7.93 8.45
C GLN A 18 -32.97 6.47 8.87
N LEU A 19 -33.53 6.07 10.02
CA LEU A 19 -33.68 4.66 10.35
C LEU A 19 -34.55 4.03 9.25
N ARG A 20 -33.95 3.18 8.41
CA ARG A 20 -34.72 2.46 7.39
C ARG A 20 -35.70 1.52 8.09
N PRO A 21 -36.97 1.47 7.67
CA PRO A 21 -37.89 0.45 8.18
C PRO A 21 -37.34 -0.93 7.82
N LYS A 22 -37.23 -1.82 8.82
CA LYS A 22 -36.97 -3.25 8.59
C LYS A 22 -38.09 -3.76 7.68
N GLY A 23 -37.74 -4.24 6.49
CA GLY A 23 -38.69 -4.90 5.61
C GLY A 23 -39.17 -6.18 6.28
N ASN A 24 -40.46 -6.22 6.65
CA ASN A 24 -41.13 -7.44 7.09
C ASN A 24 -41.42 -8.31 5.86
N GLY A 25 -40.39 -8.98 5.33
CA GLY A 25 -40.55 -9.99 4.30
C GLY A 25 -40.88 -11.33 4.95
N ASN A 26 -42.09 -11.84 4.75
CA ASN A 26 -42.43 -13.22 5.08
C ASN A 26 -41.48 -14.16 4.32
N LEU A 27 -40.52 -14.77 5.01
CA LEU A 27 -39.52 -15.72 4.47
C LEU A 27 -40.13 -17.00 3.86
N LYS A 28 -41.46 -17.14 3.88
CA LYS A 28 -42.21 -18.34 3.48
C LYS A 28 -42.49 -18.44 1.98
N THR A 29 -42.14 -17.42 1.17
CA THR A 29 -42.40 -17.39 -0.30
C THR A 29 -41.18 -17.04 -1.15
N ALA A 30 -39.96 -17.03 -0.58
CA ALA A 30 -38.75 -16.75 -1.36
C ALA A 30 -38.38 -17.94 -2.26
N ARG A 31 -38.26 -17.70 -3.57
CA ARG A 31 -37.74 -18.70 -4.53
C ARG A 31 -36.27 -19.00 -4.20
N PRO A 32 -35.80 -20.26 -4.30
CA PRO A 32 -34.39 -20.58 -4.10
C PRO A 32 -33.49 -19.77 -5.03
N TRP A 33 -32.35 -19.32 -4.53
CA TRP A 33 -31.33 -18.62 -5.32
C TRP A 33 -30.74 -19.56 -6.37
N GLN A 34 -30.50 -19.05 -7.59
CA GLN A 34 -29.80 -19.84 -8.61
C GLN A 34 -28.33 -20.06 -8.21
N PRO A 35 -27.70 -21.19 -8.60
CA PRO A 35 -26.26 -21.39 -8.39
C PRO A 35 -25.46 -20.20 -8.96
N GLY A 36 -24.65 -19.56 -8.12
CA GLY A 36 -23.87 -18.37 -8.49
C GLY A 36 -24.56 -17.02 -8.23
N GLN A 37 -25.83 -17.01 -7.83
CA GLN A 37 -26.56 -15.78 -7.48
C GLN A 37 -26.50 -15.53 -5.97
N SER A 38 -25.87 -14.43 -5.56
CA SER A 38 -25.88 -14.00 -4.17
C SER A 38 -27.20 -13.30 -3.83
N GLY A 39 -27.73 -13.54 -2.62
CA GLY A 39 -28.91 -12.82 -2.11
C GLY A 39 -28.66 -11.34 -1.80
N ASN A 40 -27.43 -10.86 -1.99
CA ASN A 40 -27.04 -9.47 -1.84
C ASN A 40 -26.09 -9.08 -2.99
N PRO A 41 -26.62 -8.83 -4.20
CA PRO A 41 -25.80 -8.53 -5.39
C PRO A 41 -24.95 -7.26 -5.25
N ALA A 42 -25.31 -6.35 -4.33
CA ALA A 42 -24.53 -5.14 -4.03
C ALA A 42 -23.40 -5.36 -3.00
N GLY A 43 -23.24 -6.59 -2.49
CA GLY A 43 -22.20 -6.91 -1.50
C GLY A 43 -22.45 -6.30 -0.12
N ARG A 44 -21.53 -6.56 0.82
CA ARG A 44 -21.60 -6.01 2.18
C ARG A 44 -21.54 -4.48 2.10
N ARG A 45 -22.57 -3.81 2.63
CA ARG A 45 -22.56 -2.35 2.72
C ARG A 45 -21.36 -1.88 3.56
N PRO A 46 -20.67 -0.82 3.16
CA PRO A 46 -19.63 -0.22 3.98
C PRO A 46 -20.22 0.09 5.36
N GLY A 47 -19.54 -0.39 6.42
CA GLY A 47 -19.98 -0.16 7.79
C GLY A 47 -19.88 1.32 8.16
N SER A 48 -20.59 1.74 9.20
CA SER A 48 -20.54 3.12 9.73
C SER A 48 -19.12 3.60 9.99
N ARG A 49 -18.23 2.72 10.45
CA ARG A 49 -16.81 3.01 10.67
C ARG A 49 -16.07 3.42 9.39
N ASN A 50 -16.27 2.68 8.30
CA ASN A 50 -15.61 2.99 7.03
C ASN A 50 -16.11 4.32 6.47
N LYS A 51 -17.41 4.59 6.61
CA LYS A 51 -17.98 5.88 6.22
C LYS A 51 -17.42 7.03 7.05
N LEU A 52 -17.32 6.86 8.37
CA LEU A 52 -16.72 7.85 9.26
C LEU A 52 -15.26 8.16 8.88
N SER A 53 -14.47 7.13 8.57
CA SER A 53 -13.09 7.31 8.12
C SER A 53 -13.00 8.13 6.83
N GLU A 54 -13.85 7.84 5.84
CA GLU A 54 -13.90 8.57 4.58
C GLU A 54 -14.29 10.04 4.79
N ASP A 55 -15.39 10.26 5.52
CA ASP A 55 -15.91 11.60 5.81
C ASP A 55 -14.86 12.43 6.58
N PHE A 56 -14.14 11.81 7.51
CA PHE A 56 -13.05 12.43 8.27
C PHE A 56 -11.89 12.86 7.37
N LEU A 57 -11.38 11.95 6.51
CA LEU A 57 -10.29 12.26 5.60
C LEU A 57 -10.66 13.36 4.61
N GLN A 58 -11.89 13.34 4.10
CA GLN A 58 -12.41 14.37 3.21
C GLN A 58 -12.50 15.73 3.90
N GLY A 59 -12.99 15.76 5.15
CA GLY A 59 -13.03 16.96 5.98
C GLY A 59 -11.62 17.50 6.27
N LEU A 60 -10.69 16.62 6.65
CA LEU A 60 -9.30 16.96 6.90
C LEU A 60 -8.64 17.60 5.67
N HIS A 61 -8.79 16.97 4.50
CA HIS A 61 -8.23 17.51 3.26
C HIS A 61 -8.79 18.89 2.93
N ARG A 62 -10.12 19.09 3.08
CA ARG A 62 -10.75 20.41 2.85
C ARG A 62 -10.20 21.48 3.79
N THR A 63 -9.98 21.16 5.06
CA THR A 63 -9.39 22.08 6.04
C THR A 63 -7.93 22.36 5.72
N TRP A 64 -7.17 21.33 5.34
CA TRP A 64 -5.77 21.46 4.94
C TRP A 64 -5.60 22.41 3.75
N GLN A 65 -6.43 22.30 2.72
CA GLN A 65 -6.39 23.20 1.55
C GLN A 65 -6.63 24.68 1.90
N LYS A 66 -7.29 24.97 3.03
CA LYS A 66 -7.59 26.35 3.45
C LYS A 66 -6.58 26.90 4.47
N HIS A 67 -6.09 26.05 5.37
CA HIS A 67 -5.35 26.47 6.56
C HIS A 67 -3.99 25.78 6.72
N GLY A 68 -3.65 24.81 5.87
CA GLY A 68 -2.44 23.99 6.00
C GLY A 68 -1.16 24.82 6.06
N ASP A 69 -0.99 25.76 5.13
CA ASP A 69 0.21 26.60 5.07
C ASP A 69 0.36 27.47 6.32
N ARG A 70 -0.73 28.13 6.75
CA ARG A 70 -0.72 28.95 7.98
C ARG A 70 -0.48 28.11 9.23
N ALA A 71 -0.98 26.87 9.26
CA ALA A 71 -0.71 25.95 10.36
C ALA A 71 0.75 25.52 10.41
N LEU A 72 1.39 25.31 9.24
CA LEU A 72 2.82 25.00 9.15
C LEU A 72 3.69 26.19 9.57
N GLU A 73 3.34 27.41 9.14
CA GLU A 73 4.03 28.63 9.56
C GLU A 73 3.92 28.85 11.07
N ALA A 74 2.72 28.72 11.63
CA ALA A 74 2.50 28.84 13.06
C ALA A 74 3.30 27.77 13.83
N MET A 75 3.30 26.52 13.36
CA MET A 75 4.07 25.45 13.98
C MET A 75 5.58 25.72 13.90
N ALA A 76 6.09 26.27 12.80
CA ALA A 76 7.51 26.62 12.68
C ALA A 76 7.95 27.71 13.67
N ILE A 77 7.04 28.63 14.04
CA ILE A 77 7.30 29.72 14.98
C ILE A 77 7.11 29.26 16.43
N ASP A 78 5.96 28.65 16.73
CA ASP A 78 5.55 28.32 18.11
C ASP A 78 6.22 27.03 18.62
N ASP A 79 6.43 26.04 17.75
CA ASP A 79 7.06 24.75 18.09
C ASP A 79 7.97 24.23 16.96
N PRO A 80 9.14 24.85 16.77
CA PRO A 80 10.07 24.47 15.72
C PRO A 80 10.58 23.01 15.86
N SER A 81 10.59 22.45 17.08
CA SER A 81 11.04 21.07 17.30
C SER A 81 10.10 20.06 16.65
N ASN A 82 8.79 20.22 16.83
CA ASN A 82 7.81 19.36 16.18
C ASN A 82 7.73 19.60 14.67
N PHE A 83 7.96 20.83 14.21
CA PHE A 83 8.10 21.11 12.79
C PHE A 83 9.25 20.32 12.15
N CYS A 84 10.45 20.36 12.73
CA CYS A 84 11.59 19.57 12.25
C CYS A 84 11.31 18.06 12.28
N ARG A 85 10.60 17.54 13.29
CA ARG A 85 10.20 16.13 13.35
C ARG A 85 9.21 15.73 12.27
N LEU A 86 8.25 16.60 11.94
CA LEU A 86 7.30 16.37 10.84
C LEU A 86 8.05 16.26 9.52
N VAL A 87 8.96 17.20 9.25
CA VAL A 87 9.81 17.18 8.03
C VAL A 87 10.68 15.93 7.98
N ALA A 88 11.31 15.55 9.10
CA ALA A 88 12.08 14.32 9.18
C ALA A 88 11.23 13.05 8.98
N GLY A 89 9.95 13.09 9.35
CA GLY A 89 9.00 11.98 9.16
C GLY A 89 8.56 11.77 7.71
N LEU A 90 8.65 12.81 6.87
CA LEU A 90 8.42 12.69 5.42
C LEU A 90 9.57 11.93 4.73
N MET A 91 10.78 12.02 5.30
CA MET A 91 11.94 11.33 4.77
C MET A 91 11.84 9.82 5.05
N PRO A 92 12.14 8.96 4.07
CA PRO A 92 12.20 7.52 4.28
C PRO A 92 13.26 7.19 5.35
N ARG A 93 12.86 6.44 6.38
CA ARG A 93 13.75 6.05 7.50
C ARG A 93 14.83 5.07 7.08
N GLN A 94 14.54 4.23 6.11
CA GLN A 94 15.46 3.28 5.51
C GLN A 94 15.28 3.38 4.00
N ILE A 95 16.37 3.71 3.31
CA ILE A 95 16.45 3.60 1.86
C ILE A 95 17.13 2.26 1.61
N ASP A 96 16.34 1.23 1.32
CA ASP A 96 16.89 -0.06 0.91
C ASP A 96 17.30 0.05 -0.56
N LEU A 97 18.52 0.55 -0.81
CA LEU A 97 19.16 0.49 -2.11
C LEU A 97 19.66 -0.94 -2.34
N SER A 98 18.74 -1.89 -2.42
CA SER A 98 19.03 -3.15 -3.11
C SER A 98 19.08 -2.83 -4.60
N VAL A 99 20.20 -2.24 -5.03
CA VAL A 99 20.60 -2.33 -6.43
C VAL A 99 20.84 -3.81 -6.63
N GLY A 100 19.82 -4.51 -7.09
CA GLY A 100 19.93 -5.91 -7.46
C GLY A 100 21.02 -5.98 -8.51
N VAL A 101 22.23 -6.37 -8.10
CA VAL A 101 23.23 -6.82 -9.04
C VAL A 101 22.63 -8.10 -9.59
N ASP A 102 21.97 -7.99 -10.73
CA ASP A 102 21.53 -9.15 -11.48
C ASP A 102 22.81 -9.92 -11.82
N ALA A 103 23.03 -11.02 -11.10
CA ALA A 103 24.20 -11.85 -11.27
C ALA A 103 24.33 -12.34 -12.72
N ALA A 104 23.22 -12.50 -13.43
CA ALA A 104 23.23 -12.84 -14.86
C ALA A 104 23.81 -11.69 -15.69
N GLN A 105 23.34 -10.46 -15.47
CA GLN A 105 23.86 -9.26 -16.17
C GLN A 105 25.32 -8.99 -15.81
N PHE A 106 25.70 -9.17 -14.54
CA PHE A 106 27.10 -9.02 -14.14
C PHE A 106 28.00 -10.03 -14.87
N VAL A 107 27.59 -11.30 -14.96
CA VAL A 107 28.38 -12.33 -15.65
C VAL A 107 28.48 -12.06 -17.15
N THR A 108 27.41 -11.57 -17.80
CA THR A 108 27.46 -11.23 -19.24
C THR A 108 28.39 -10.05 -19.48
N THR A 109 28.21 -8.94 -18.76
CA THR A 109 29.03 -7.74 -18.94
C THR A 109 30.48 -7.97 -18.53
N PHE A 110 30.72 -8.76 -17.48
CA PHE A 110 32.08 -9.13 -17.08
C PHE A 110 32.77 -9.98 -18.14
N ARG A 111 32.08 -10.95 -18.75
CA ARG A 111 32.65 -11.76 -19.85
C ARG A 111 32.99 -10.90 -21.06
N GLU A 112 32.10 -9.99 -21.46
CA GLU A 112 32.34 -9.05 -22.55
C GLU A 112 33.54 -8.14 -22.27
N ALA A 113 33.68 -7.65 -21.03
CA ALA A 113 34.82 -6.82 -20.63
C ALA A 113 36.15 -7.61 -20.61
N VAL A 114 36.12 -8.88 -20.17
CA VAL A 114 37.29 -9.76 -20.17
C VAL A 114 37.73 -10.12 -21.59
N GLU A 115 36.78 -10.30 -22.51
CA GLU A 115 37.04 -10.51 -23.93
C GLU A 115 37.72 -9.28 -24.56
N LEU A 116 37.23 -8.07 -24.24
CA LEU A 116 37.81 -6.82 -24.71
C LEU A 116 39.25 -6.60 -24.21
N LEU A 117 39.54 -7.00 -22.97
CA LEU A 117 40.86 -6.87 -22.36
C LEU A 117 41.84 -7.99 -22.75
N GLY A 118 41.38 -9.01 -23.49
CA GLY A 118 42.22 -10.11 -23.97
C GLY A 118 42.83 -10.99 -22.87
N ASN A 119 42.30 -10.93 -21.64
CA ASN A 119 42.83 -11.65 -20.48
C ASN A 119 42.00 -12.91 -20.17
N GLU A 120 41.84 -13.79 -21.17
CA GLU A 120 41.02 -15.00 -21.02
C GLU A 120 41.69 -15.99 -20.05
N PRO A 121 41.02 -16.40 -18.96
CA PRO A 121 41.57 -17.40 -18.05
C PRO A 121 41.73 -18.75 -18.77
N PRO A 122 42.83 -19.49 -18.56
CA PRO A 122 43.08 -20.73 -19.28
C PRO A 122 41.95 -21.73 -19.02
N ARG A 123 41.26 -22.16 -20.09
CA ARG A 123 40.22 -23.19 -20.02
C ARG A 123 40.86 -24.51 -19.60
N LYS A 124 40.86 -24.79 -18.29
CA LYS A 124 41.19 -26.13 -17.79
C LYS A 124 40.14 -27.09 -18.34
N ARG A 125 40.51 -27.86 -19.36
CA ARG A 125 39.67 -28.96 -19.87
C ARG A 125 39.43 -29.92 -18.71
N ALA A 126 38.17 -30.08 -18.31
CA ALA A 126 37.78 -31.16 -17.40
C ALA A 126 38.17 -32.49 -18.05
N LYS A 127 38.92 -33.32 -17.35
CA LYS A 127 39.25 -34.67 -17.83
C LYS A 127 37.97 -35.50 -17.80
N VAL A 128 37.60 -36.05 -18.95
CA VAL A 128 36.53 -37.06 -19.05
C VAL A 128 37.03 -38.30 -18.31
N ILE A 129 36.31 -38.73 -17.29
CA ILE A 129 36.58 -40.01 -16.63
C ILE A 129 35.70 -41.03 -17.35
N GLU A 130 36.32 -41.90 -18.14
CA GLU A 130 35.64 -43.03 -18.75
C GLU A 130 35.30 -44.03 -17.63
N ALA A 131 34.00 -44.24 -17.39
CA ALA A 131 33.54 -45.26 -16.46
C ALA A 131 33.43 -46.59 -17.22
N GLU A 132 34.38 -47.49 -17.02
CA GLU A 132 34.22 -48.90 -17.42
C GLU A 132 33.14 -49.55 -16.56
N VAL A 133 32.16 -50.15 -17.23
CA VAL A 133 31.09 -50.95 -16.62
C VAL A 133 31.73 -52.25 -16.10
N ILE A 134 31.70 -52.45 -14.79
CA ILE A 134 32.09 -53.74 -14.20
C ILE A 134 30.87 -54.65 -14.34
N ASP A 135 30.94 -55.58 -15.29
CA ASP A 135 29.98 -56.68 -15.39
C ASP A 135 30.14 -57.56 -14.15
N ALA A 136 29.09 -57.61 -13.34
CA ALA A 136 29.00 -58.45 -12.15
C ALA A 136 28.23 -59.72 -12.51
N ASP A 137 28.95 -60.75 -12.96
CA ASP A 137 28.49 -62.14 -12.94
C ASP A 137 29.55 -62.98 -12.21
N ASP A 138 29.15 -63.61 -11.10
CA ASP A 138 29.27 -65.06 -10.82
C ASP A 138 29.35 -65.34 -9.30
N GLN A 139 28.21 -65.68 -8.68
CA GLN A 139 28.07 -66.73 -7.66
C GLN A 139 26.60 -67.11 -7.38
#